data_AF-A0A9D3XWJ4-F1
#
_entry.id   AF-A0A9D3XWJ4-F1
#
_cell.length_a   1.000
_cell.length_b   1.000
_cell.length_c   1.000
_cell.angle_alpha   90.00
_cell.angle_beta   90.00
_cell.angle_gamma   90.00
#
_symmetry.space_group_name_H-M   'P 1'
#
loop_
_entity.id
_entity.type
_entity.pdbx_description
1 polymer ?
#
loop_
_entity_poly.entity_id
_entity_poly.type
_entity_poly.pdbx_seq_one_letter_code
_entity_poly.pdbx_strand_id
1 'polypeptide(L)'
;MASLGSPLRTLRSLLRELRYVSAQAGRPYRDMAAYQHLREAFRAHRITSEKLCRAQHELHFQAATYLCLLRSVREHLALHQEYHAKGERSTEEAAGLVGLKLPQQPGGKGWDP
;
A
#
# COMPACT_ATOMS: atom_id res chain seq x y z
N MET A 1 -7.72 -3.55 19.36
CA MET A 1 -8.01 -3.62 17.90
C MET A 1 -8.38 -2.22 17.45
N ALA A 2 -7.77 -1.69 16.38
CA ALA A 2 -8.09 -0.34 15.91
C ALA A 2 -9.59 -0.22 15.63
N SER A 3 -10.23 0.81 16.17
CA SER A 3 -11.63 1.12 15.86
C SER A 3 -11.79 1.26 14.35
N LEU A 4 -12.63 0.41 13.76
CA LEU A 4 -12.94 0.47 12.33
C LEU A 4 -13.70 1.79 12.08
N GLY A 5 -13.04 2.74 11.41
CA GLY A 5 -13.69 3.99 11.00
C GLY A 5 -14.85 3.74 10.03
N SER A 6 -15.69 4.76 9.77
CA SER A 6 -16.89 4.64 8.92
C SER A 6 -16.73 3.75 7.66
N PRO A 7 -17.68 2.84 7.36
CA PRO A 7 -17.66 2.00 6.15
C PRO A 7 -17.46 2.80 4.85
N LEU A 8 -18.00 4.02 4.78
CA LEU A 8 -17.82 4.89 3.62
C LEU A 8 -16.36 5.34 3.45
N ARG A 9 -15.63 5.55 4.56
CA ARG A 9 -14.18 5.86 4.52
C ARG A 9 -13.39 4.64 4.04
N THR A 10 -13.76 3.43 4.48
CA THR A 10 -13.14 2.19 4.01
C THR A 10 -13.37 2.01 2.51
N LEU A 11 -14.60 2.17 2.02
CA LEU A 11 -14.92 2.10 0.59
C LEU A 11 -14.12 3.11 -0.22
N ARG A 12 -14.09 4.39 0.20
CA ARG A 12 -13.30 5.43 -0.50
C ARG A 12 -11.81 5.09 -0.56
N SER A 13 -11.28 4.49 0.50
CA SER A 13 -9.89 4.06 0.55
C SER A 13 -9.62 2.88 -0.38
N LEU A 14 -10.50 1.87 -0.43
CA LEU A 14 -10.42 0.77 -1.39
C LEU A 14 -10.47 1.26 -2.84
N LEU A 15 -11.37 2.20 -3.13
CA LEU A 15 -11.45 2.84 -4.44
C LEU A 15 -10.22 3.68 -4.80
N ARG A 16 -9.43 4.10 -3.80
CA ARG A 16 -8.15 4.78 -4.03
C ARG A 16 -7.06 3.77 -4.38
N GLU A 17 -7.00 2.63 -3.69
CA GLU A 17 -6.08 1.53 -4.06
C GLU A 17 -6.39 1.00 -5.46
N LEU A 18 -7.67 0.80 -5.80
CA LEU A 18 -8.06 0.41 -7.17
C LEU A 18 -7.62 1.44 -8.22
N ARG A 19 -7.59 2.73 -7.88
CA ARG A 19 -7.08 3.76 -8.79
C ARG A 19 -5.60 3.61 -9.06
N TYR A 20 -4.78 3.34 -8.05
CA TYR A 20 -3.36 3.08 -8.23
C TYR A 20 -3.11 1.87 -9.15
N VAL A 21 -3.83 0.77 -8.92
CA VAL A 21 -3.73 -0.42 -9.78
C VAL A 21 -4.22 -0.14 -11.20
N SER A 22 -5.32 0.60 -11.35
CA SER A 22 -5.87 0.94 -12.66
C SER A 22 -4.93 1.83 -13.49
N ALA A 23 -4.21 2.73 -12.84
CA ALA A 23 -3.23 3.59 -13.50
C ALA A 23 -2.06 2.77 -14.05
N GLN A 24 -1.64 1.71 -13.35
CA GLN A 24 -0.62 0.78 -13.84
C GLN A 24 -1.13 -0.09 -15.00
N ALA A 25 -2.41 -0.46 -14.99
CA ALA A 25 -3.03 -1.33 -15.98
C ALA A 25 -3.57 -0.59 -17.23
N GLY A 26 -3.51 0.75 -17.27
CA GLY A 26 -3.96 1.55 -18.43
C GLY A 26 -5.47 1.52 -18.71
N ARG A 27 -6.28 1.04 -17.77
CA ARG A 27 -7.75 0.94 -17.92
C ARG A 27 -8.47 1.73 -16.82
N PRO A 28 -9.66 2.29 -17.06
CA PRO A 28 -10.40 2.99 -16.02
C PRO A 28 -10.80 2.02 -14.89
N TYR A 29 -10.56 2.43 -13.64
CA TYR A 29 -10.87 1.60 -12.46
C TYR A 29 -12.36 1.21 -12.36
N ARG A 30 -13.27 1.98 -13.00
CA ARG A 30 -14.72 1.73 -12.98
C ARG A 30 -15.13 0.49 -13.78
N ASP A 31 -14.29 0.07 -14.73
CA ASP A 31 -14.57 -1.08 -15.59
C ASP A 31 -14.01 -2.38 -14.98
N MET A 32 -13.26 -2.27 -13.88
CA MET A 32 -12.74 -3.43 -13.17
C MET A 32 -13.88 -4.18 -12.46
N ALA A 33 -13.91 -5.51 -12.57
CA ALA A 33 -14.86 -6.35 -11.83
C ALA A 33 -14.83 -6.06 -10.32
N ALA A 34 -13.65 -5.77 -9.76
CA ALA A 34 -13.48 -5.39 -8.37
C ALA A 34 -14.26 -4.11 -7.99
N TYR A 35 -14.36 -3.12 -8.88
CA TYR A 35 -15.14 -1.92 -8.63
C TYR A 35 -16.63 -2.22 -8.55
N GLN A 36 -17.15 -3.01 -9.50
CA GLN A 36 -18.57 -3.38 -9.52
C GLN A 36 -18.93 -4.19 -8.27
N HIS A 37 -18.10 -5.19 -7.93
CA HIS A 37 -18.28 -5.99 -6.73
C HIS A 37 -18.30 -5.15 -5.45
N LEU A 38 -17.33 -4.24 -5.27
CA LEU A 38 -17.31 -3.34 -4.11
C LEU A 38 -18.54 -2.43 -4.06
N ARG A 39 -19.00 -1.93 -5.21
CA ARG A 39 -20.18 -1.06 -5.28
C ARG A 39 -21.45 -1.81 -4.89
N GLU A 40 -21.61 -3.04 -5.37
CA GLU A 40 -22.76 -3.90 -5.08
C GLU A 40 -22.76 -4.34 -3.61
N ALA A 41 -21.63 -4.84 -3.11
CA ALA A 41 -21.46 -5.26 -1.72
C ALA A 41 -21.78 -4.12 -0.73
N PHE A 42 -21.19 -2.93 -0.91
CA PHE A 42 -21.46 -1.81 -0.01
C PHE A 42 -22.88 -1.25 -0.13
N ARG A 43 -23.56 -1.43 -1.28
CA ARG A 43 -24.98 -1.04 -1.43
C ARG A 43 -25.91 -2.03 -0.73
N ALA A 44 -25.66 -3.33 -0.89
CA ALA A 44 -26.45 -4.40 -0.25
C ALA A 44 -26.46 -4.26 1.27
N HIS A 45 -25.36 -3.76 1.86
CA HIS A 45 -25.21 -3.60 3.31
C HIS A 45 -25.38 -2.15 3.82
N ARG A 46 -26.01 -1.26 3.03
CA ARG A 46 -26.15 0.18 3.36
C ARG A 46 -27.25 0.45 4.40
N ILE A 47 -28.33 -0.32 4.43
CA ILE A 47 -29.47 -0.12 5.34
C ILE A 47 -30.12 -1.49 5.60
N THR A 48 -29.80 -2.13 6.72
CA THR A 48 -30.58 -3.28 7.23
C THR A 48 -30.78 -3.09 8.73
N SER A 49 -31.96 -2.61 9.12
CA SER A 49 -32.30 -2.21 10.48
C SER A 49 -33.00 -3.35 11.23
N GLU A 50 -32.21 -4.20 11.88
CA GLU A 50 -32.60 -4.90 13.10
C GLU A 50 -31.30 -4.98 13.93
N LYS A 51 -30.99 -3.96 14.76
CA LYS A 51 -29.90 -3.94 15.77
C LYS A 51 -28.63 -4.83 15.48
N LEU A 52 -27.54 -4.26 14.92
CA LEU A 52 -26.19 -4.89 14.74
C LEU A 52 -26.11 -6.13 13.82
N CYS A 53 -26.46 -6.03 12.53
CA CYS A 53 -26.21 -7.15 11.60
C CYS A 53 -24.72 -7.55 11.62
N ARG A 54 -24.39 -8.73 12.19
CA ARG A 54 -23.04 -9.30 12.24
C ARG A 54 -22.40 -9.30 10.86
N ALA A 55 -23.19 -9.58 9.83
CA ALA A 55 -22.75 -9.57 8.44
C ALA A 55 -22.24 -8.19 7.96
N GLN A 56 -22.80 -7.07 8.45
CA GLN A 56 -22.28 -5.74 8.10
C GLN A 56 -20.92 -5.49 8.78
N HIS A 57 -20.78 -5.83 10.06
CA HIS A 57 -19.51 -5.72 10.78
C HIS A 57 -18.46 -6.63 10.16
N GLU A 58 -18.86 -7.84 9.77
CA GLU A 58 -18.01 -8.80 9.09
C GLU A 58 -17.58 -8.30 7.72
N LEU A 59 -18.50 -7.77 6.91
CA LEU A 59 -18.15 -7.20 5.60
C LEU A 59 -17.26 -5.97 5.75
N HIS A 60 -17.53 -5.09 6.71
CA HIS A 60 -16.71 -3.91 6.96
C HIS A 60 -15.33 -4.30 7.49
N PHE A 61 -15.24 -5.31 8.35
CA PHE A 61 -13.99 -5.89 8.82
C PHE A 61 -13.22 -6.53 7.66
N GLN A 62 -13.85 -7.37 6.84
CA GLN A 62 -13.26 -7.96 5.64
C GLN A 62 -12.74 -6.87 4.70
N ALA A 63 -13.54 -5.83 4.43
CA ALA A 63 -13.14 -4.71 3.59
C ALA A 63 -11.93 -3.95 4.17
N ALA A 64 -11.84 -3.79 5.49
CA ALA A 64 -10.70 -3.18 6.15
C ALA A 64 -9.45 -4.08 6.10
N THR A 65 -9.61 -5.40 6.26
CA THR A 65 -8.54 -6.38 6.11
C THR A 65 -7.99 -6.38 4.69
N TYR A 66 -8.85 -6.39 3.67
CA TYR A 66 -8.43 -6.27 2.27
C TYR A 66 -7.75 -4.94 1.99
N LEU A 67 -8.26 -3.84 2.55
CA LEU A 67 -7.60 -2.53 2.41
C LEU A 67 -6.20 -2.54 3.03
N CYS A 68 -6.03 -3.15 4.19
CA CYS A 68 -4.73 -3.34 4.83
C CYS A 68 -3.79 -4.12 3.91
N LEU A 69 -4.24 -5.27 3.40
CA LEU A 69 -3.47 -6.08 2.48
C LEU A 69 -3.01 -5.30 1.24
N LEU A 70 -3.93 -4.58 0.57
CA LEU A 70 -3.59 -3.81 -0.63
C LEU A 70 -2.55 -2.73 -0.35
N ARG A 71 -2.67 -2.01 0.78
CA ARG A 71 -1.68 -1.01 1.20
C ARG A 71 -0.33 -1.64 1.50
N SER A 72 -0.32 -2.71 2.30
CA SER A 72 0.90 -3.42 2.66
C SER A 72 1.61 -3.96 1.44
N VAL A 73 0.89 -4.48 0.44
CA VAL A 73 1.48 -4.94 -0.83
C VAL A 73 2.10 -3.77 -1.60
N ARG A 74 1.41 -2.63 -1.71
CA ARG A 74 1.94 -1.44 -2.39
C ARG A 74 3.21 -0.93 -1.71
N GLU A 75 3.19 -0.84 -0.38
CA GLU A 75 4.33 -0.40 0.43
C GLU A 75 5.49 -1.40 0.36
N HIS A 76 5.19 -2.69 0.44
CA HIS A 76 6.17 -3.76 0.25
C HIS A 76 6.85 -3.67 -1.11
N LEU A 77 6.10 -3.45 -2.20
CA LEU A 77 6.69 -3.28 -3.53
C LEU A 77 7.58 -2.04 -3.62
N ALA A 78 7.19 -0.92 -3.00
CA ALA A 78 8.01 0.28 -2.93
C ALA A 78 9.32 0.03 -2.18
N LEU A 79 9.24 -0.60 -1.00
CA LEU A 79 10.41 -0.98 -0.21
C LEU A 79 11.30 -1.98 -0.94
N HIS A 80 10.71 -2.99 -1.57
CA HIS A 80 11.44 -3.97 -2.36
C HIS A 80 12.17 -3.30 -3.53
N GLN A 81 11.54 -2.34 -4.21
CA GLN A 81 12.19 -1.54 -5.26
C GLN A 81 13.34 -0.70 -4.72
N GLU A 82 13.15 -0.09 -3.56
CA GLU A 82 14.14 0.80 -2.95
C GLU A 82 15.36 0.04 -2.42
N TYR A 83 15.18 -1.13 -1.81
CA TYR A 83 16.24 -1.84 -1.09
C TYR A 83 16.73 -3.10 -1.82
N HIS A 84 15.86 -3.85 -2.50
CA HIS A 84 16.19 -5.19 -3.03
C HIS A 84 16.21 -5.32 -4.56
N ALA A 85 15.59 -4.41 -5.31
CA ALA A 85 15.39 -4.61 -6.76
C ALA A 85 16.57 -4.19 -7.67
N LYS A 86 17.60 -3.51 -7.14
CA LYS A 86 18.70 -2.94 -7.96
C LYS A 86 19.94 -3.84 -8.11
N GLY A 87 19.93 -5.06 -7.57
CA GLY A 87 21.10 -5.96 -7.60
C GLY A 87 22.25 -5.44 -6.72
N GLU A 88 23.50 -5.73 -7.13
CA GLU A 88 24.69 -5.22 -6.44
C GLU A 88 24.86 -3.71 -6.66
N ARG A 89 25.03 -2.96 -5.57
CA ARG A 89 25.23 -1.51 -5.57
C ARG A 89 26.68 -1.17 -5.27
N SER A 90 27.14 -0.02 -5.73
CA SER A 90 28.46 0.47 -5.31
C SER A 90 28.50 0.73 -3.80
N THR A 91 29.70 0.74 -3.22
CA THR A 91 29.90 1.05 -1.79
C THR A 91 29.37 2.44 -1.42
N GLU A 92 29.51 3.40 -2.34
CA GLU A 92 28.98 4.77 -2.26
C GLU A 92 27.45 4.78 -2.17
N GLU A 93 26.79 4.09 -3.10
CA GLU A 93 25.33 3.99 -3.16
C GLU A 93 24.77 3.26 -1.94
N ALA A 94 25.43 2.17 -1.51
CA ALA A 94 25.05 1.41 -0.34
C ALA A 94 25.14 2.25 0.94
N ALA A 95 26.22 3.02 1.12
CA ALA A 95 26.36 3.97 2.23
C ALA A 95 25.26 5.03 2.21
N GLY A 96 24.95 5.59 1.03
CA GLY A 96 23.90 6.59 0.88
C GLY A 96 22.51 6.12 1.31
N LEU A 97 22.15 4.85 1.03
CA LEU A 97 20.83 4.30 1.39
C LEU A 97 20.58 4.26 2.89
N VAL A 98 21.61 4.02 3.68
CA VAL A 98 21.52 3.96 5.14
C VAL A 98 21.81 5.32 5.79
N GLY A 99 21.92 6.39 5.00
CA GLY A 99 22.18 7.75 5.47
C GLY A 99 23.65 8.01 5.84
N LEU A 100 24.57 7.18 5.36
CA LEU A 100 26.01 7.33 5.56
C LEU A 100 26.67 7.97 4.33
N LYS A 101 27.89 8.47 4.55
CA LYS A 101 28.77 8.95 3.48
C LYS A 101 30.12 8.26 3.63
N LEU A 102 30.79 8.01 2.50
CA LEU A 102 32.15 7.51 2.56
C LEU A 102 33.07 8.57 3.14
N PRO A 103 34.11 8.13 3.89
CA PRO A 103 35.11 9.04 4.40
C PRO A 103 35.81 9.74 3.23
N GLN A 104 35.80 11.07 3.25
CA GLN A 104 36.66 11.84 2.35
C GLN A 104 38.08 11.77 2.88
N GLN A 105 39.04 11.51 1.99
CA GLN A 105 40.44 11.49 2.34
C GLN A 105 40.79 12.84 3.00
N PRO A 106 41.17 12.86 4.29
CA PRO A 106 41.69 14.09 4.88
C PRO A 106 42.96 14.44 4.11
N GLY A 107 43.11 15.69 3.69
CA GLY A 107 44.15 16.17 2.76
C GLY A 107 45.59 16.12 3.29
N GLY A 108 46.03 14.98 3.80
CA GLY A 108 47.36 14.74 4.32
C GLY A 108 47.70 13.24 4.30
N LYS A 109 48.33 12.82 3.20
CA LYS A 109 49.12 11.58 3.00
C LYS A 109 48.40 10.22 3.14
N GLY A 110 48.09 9.64 1.96
CA GLY A 110 48.26 8.21 1.64
C GLY A 110 47.21 7.21 2.11
N TRP A 111 46.56 6.53 1.16
CA TRP A 111 46.31 5.09 1.28
C TRP A 111 47.32 4.43 0.34
N ASP A 112 48.39 3.87 0.89
CA ASP A 112 49.31 3.03 0.11
C ASP A 112 48.62 1.70 -0.22
N PRO A 113 48.89 1.11 -1.41
CA PRO A 113 48.23 -0.09 -1.90
C PRO A 113 48.44 -1.34 -1.04
#